data_AF-A0A7K0A898-F1
#
_entry.id   AF-A0A7K0A898-F1
#
_cell.length_a   1.000
_cell.length_b   1.000
_cell.length_c   1.000
_cell.angle_alpha   90.00
_cell.angle_beta   90.00
_cell.angle_gamma   90.00
#
_symmetry.space_group_name_H-M   'P 1'
#
loop_
_entity.id
_entity.type
_entity.pdbx_description
1 polymer ?
#
loop_
_entity_poly.entity_id
_entity_poly.type
_entity_poly.pdbx_seq_one_letter_code
_entity_poly.pdbx_strand_id
1 'polypeptide(L)'
;MAKTRTRQPSRRQQKRKPPPSRSRTPAAPWHRTRGWLPWAVGFAVLIGVVLAARSGGDDAQAPGAGGTNPVVGSDLHSLVVDPDDPDTVYIGSHDGVSVSRDGGGSWEPIETLDGADAMGWAFTDDAILVGGHPGLYVSTDGGETFEQRNEGLPNTDVHALGAGPATIYAASPAVGVFVSTDGAAS
;
A
#
# COMPACT_ATOMS: atom_id res chain seq x y z
N MET A 1 55.20 -28.31 -73.81
CA MET A 1 54.60 -29.50 -74.46
C MET A 1 53.15 -29.22 -74.82
N ALA A 2 52.67 -29.82 -75.90
CA ALA A 2 51.64 -29.31 -76.80
C ALA A 2 50.19 -29.30 -76.28
N LYS A 3 49.42 -28.32 -76.79
CA LYS A 3 47.97 -28.17 -76.68
C LYS A 3 47.24 -29.30 -77.42
N THR A 4 46.22 -29.88 -76.81
CA THR A 4 45.23 -30.72 -77.52
C THR A 4 43.86 -30.09 -77.36
N ARG A 5 43.37 -29.45 -78.43
CA ARG A 5 42.01 -28.96 -78.60
C ARG A 5 41.17 -30.09 -79.21
N THR A 6 40.14 -30.53 -78.52
CA THR A 6 39.12 -31.42 -79.09
C THR A 6 37.84 -30.62 -79.32
N ARG A 7 37.43 -30.50 -80.58
CA ARG A 7 36.19 -29.83 -81.01
C ARG A 7 34.98 -30.70 -80.65
N GLN A 8 33.92 -30.08 -80.13
CA GLN A 8 32.60 -30.72 -79.99
C GLN A 8 31.64 -30.12 -81.03
N PRO A 9 30.87 -30.95 -81.77
CA PRO A 9 30.06 -30.49 -82.90
C PRO A 9 28.75 -29.80 -82.48
N SER A 10 28.31 -28.84 -83.30
CA SER A 10 27.09 -28.06 -83.10
C SER A 10 25.84 -28.92 -83.33
N ARG A 11 25.03 -29.10 -82.28
CA ARG A 11 23.75 -29.81 -82.36
C ARG A 11 22.59 -28.83 -82.51
N ARG A 12 22.09 -28.79 -83.75
CA ARG A 12 20.81 -28.25 -84.27
C ARG A 12 19.74 -27.99 -83.20
N GLN A 13 19.30 -26.73 -83.06
CA GLN A 13 18.15 -26.36 -82.25
C GLN A 13 16.86 -26.98 -82.82
N GLN A 14 16.29 -27.95 -82.11
CA GLN A 14 14.91 -28.39 -82.36
C GLN A 14 13.95 -27.42 -81.67
N LYS A 15 13.17 -26.68 -82.46
CA LYS A 15 12.01 -25.90 -81.99
C LYS A 15 11.01 -26.86 -81.34
N ARG A 16 11.01 -26.93 -80.01
CA ARG A 16 10.01 -27.69 -79.24
C ARG A 16 8.73 -26.85 -79.14
N LYS A 17 7.59 -27.47 -79.46
CA LYS A 17 6.24 -26.88 -79.37
C LYS A 17 6.00 -26.31 -77.96
N PRO A 18 5.25 -25.19 -77.82
CA PRO A 18 4.85 -24.69 -76.51
C PRO A 18 3.93 -25.72 -75.83
N PRO A 19 4.03 -25.90 -74.50
CA PRO A 19 3.12 -26.76 -73.77
C PRO A 19 1.69 -26.18 -73.80
N PRO A 20 0.65 -27.02 -73.69
CA PRO A 20 -0.74 -26.55 -73.65
C PRO A 20 -0.98 -25.65 -72.45
N SER A 21 -1.79 -24.59 -72.64
CA SER A 21 -2.17 -23.66 -71.59
C SER A 21 -2.97 -24.40 -70.50
N ARG A 22 -2.41 -24.47 -69.29
CA ARG A 22 -3.16 -24.94 -68.13
C ARG A 22 -4.11 -23.82 -67.70
N SER A 23 -5.40 -24.06 -67.82
CA SER A 23 -6.47 -23.24 -67.27
C SER A 23 -6.26 -23.07 -65.76
N ARG A 24 -6.17 -21.83 -65.28
CA ARG A 24 -6.13 -21.49 -63.85
C ARG A 24 -7.49 -21.79 -63.24
N THR A 25 -7.59 -22.86 -62.46
CA THR A 25 -8.64 -22.97 -61.44
C THR A 25 -8.24 -22.07 -60.27
N PRO A 26 -9.10 -21.13 -59.82
CA PRO A 26 -8.79 -20.31 -58.65
C PRO A 26 -8.90 -21.20 -57.40
N ALA A 27 -7.78 -21.42 -56.72
CA ALA A 27 -7.78 -22.08 -55.41
C ALA A 27 -8.43 -21.14 -54.39
N ALA A 28 -9.39 -21.68 -53.63
CA ALA A 28 -10.20 -20.98 -52.63
C ALA A 28 -9.37 -20.23 -51.58
N PRO A 29 -9.88 -19.12 -51.00
CA PRO A 29 -9.14 -18.35 -50.01
C PRO A 29 -9.16 -19.09 -48.66
N TRP A 30 -8.05 -19.75 -48.34
CA TRP A 30 -7.82 -20.28 -46.99
C TRP A 30 -7.43 -19.12 -46.08
N HIS A 31 -8.43 -18.48 -45.48
CA HIS A 31 -8.24 -17.63 -44.31
C HIS A 31 -7.72 -18.49 -43.16
N ARG A 32 -6.40 -18.62 -43.05
CA ARG A 32 -5.76 -19.01 -41.79
C ARG A 32 -5.66 -17.75 -40.95
N THR A 33 -6.70 -17.47 -40.18
CA THR A 33 -6.62 -16.63 -38.99
C THR A 33 -5.71 -17.32 -37.98
N ARG A 34 -4.39 -17.28 -38.24
CA ARG A 34 -3.39 -17.78 -37.30
C ARG A 34 -3.29 -16.73 -36.21
N GLY A 35 -3.95 -17.04 -35.09
CA GLY A 35 -4.34 -16.15 -34.01
C GLY A 35 -3.25 -15.19 -33.55
N TRP A 36 -3.52 -13.91 -33.75
CA TRP A 36 -3.04 -12.76 -32.99
C TRP A 36 -3.51 -12.74 -31.52
N LEU A 37 -4.47 -13.61 -31.17
CA LEU A 37 -5.07 -13.71 -29.83
C LEU A 37 -4.08 -13.96 -28.67
N PRO A 38 -3.02 -14.78 -28.79
CA PRO A 38 -2.08 -14.99 -27.68
C PRO A 38 -1.29 -13.72 -27.33
N TRP A 39 -0.98 -12.90 -28.34
CA TRP A 39 -0.27 -11.63 -28.15
C TRP A 39 -1.19 -10.55 -27.59
N ALA A 40 -2.47 -10.54 -27.98
CA ALA A 40 -3.46 -9.60 -27.46
C ALA A 40 -3.77 -9.87 -25.96
N VAL A 41 -3.82 -11.13 -25.53
CA VAL A 41 -4.03 -11.48 -24.11
C VAL A 41 -2.82 -11.10 -23.26
N GLY A 42 -1.60 -11.36 -23.75
CA GLY A 42 -0.37 -10.93 -23.05
C GLY A 42 -0.27 -9.41 -22.91
N PHE A 43 -0.68 -8.65 -23.94
CA PHE A 43 -0.71 -7.18 -23.90
C PHE A 43 -1.82 -6.64 -22.98
N ALA A 44 -2.99 -7.28 -22.95
CA ALA A 44 -4.08 -6.90 -22.06
C ALA A 44 -3.77 -7.17 -20.57
N VAL A 45 -3.06 -8.27 -20.25
CA VAL A 45 -2.60 -8.55 -18.87
C VAL A 45 -1.53 -7.54 -18.44
N LEU A 46 -0.61 -7.15 -19.33
CA LEU A 46 0.37 -6.09 -19.05
C LEU A 46 -0.29 -4.72 -18.85
N ILE A 47 -1.29 -4.38 -19.66
CA ILE A 47 -2.07 -3.14 -19.46
C ILE A 47 -2.86 -3.21 -18.15
N GLY A 48 -3.47 -4.34 -17.80
CA GLY A 48 -4.19 -4.52 -16.54
C GLY A 48 -3.30 -4.40 -15.31
N VAL A 49 -2.09 -4.97 -15.35
CA VAL A 49 -1.09 -4.86 -14.27
C VAL A 49 -0.53 -3.44 -14.17
N VAL A 50 -0.32 -2.74 -15.29
CA VAL A 50 0.13 -1.34 -15.30
C VAL A 50 -0.98 -0.38 -14.83
N LEU A 51 -2.25 -0.67 -15.10
CA LEU A 51 -3.38 0.12 -14.61
C LEU A 51 -3.64 -0.13 -13.11
N ALA A 52 -3.50 -1.37 -12.64
CA ALA A 52 -3.56 -1.69 -11.21
C ALA A 52 -2.38 -1.10 -10.42
N ALA A 53 -1.20 -0.99 -11.04
CA ALA A 53 -0.04 -0.31 -10.44
C ALA A 53 -0.19 1.21 -10.37
N ARG A 54 -1.02 1.83 -11.23
CA ARG A 54 -1.34 3.26 -11.17
C ARG A 54 -2.45 3.59 -10.18
N SER A 55 -3.34 2.65 -9.88
CA SER A 55 -4.38 2.83 -8.86
C SER A 55 -3.91 2.53 -7.43
N GLY A 56 -2.66 2.13 -7.24
CA GLY A 56 -2.13 1.73 -5.93
C GLY A 56 -0.81 2.41 -5.56
N GLY A 57 -0.51 3.59 -6.13
CA GLY A 57 0.81 4.20 -6.00
C GLY A 57 0.89 5.73 -5.93
N ASP A 58 -0.22 6.47 -5.96
CA ASP A 58 -0.19 7.95 -6.06
C ASP A 58 -0.84 8.68 -4.88
N ASP A 59 -1.01 8.04 -3.71
CA ASP A 59 -1.80 8.63 -2.60
C ASP A 59 -0.96 9.42 -1.58
N ALA A 60 0.35 9.52 -1.75
CA ALA A 60 1.17 10.45 -0.97
C ALA A 60 1.01 11.89 -1.49
N GLN A 61 -0.22 12.41 -1.43
CA GLN A 61 -0.47 13.82 -1.56
C GLN A 61 -0.03 14.46 -0.23
N ALA A 62 1.04 15.27 -0.22
CA ALA A 62 1.23 16.22 0.87
C ALA A 62 -0.08 17.03 1.02
N PRO A 63 -0.51 17.39 2.25
CA PRO A 63 -1.75 18.11 2.46
C PRO A 63 -1.86 19.22 1.42
N GLY A 64 -2.97 19.22 0.67
CA GLY A 64 -3.22 20.19 -0.38
C GLY A 64 -3.00 21.60 0.16
N ALA A 65 -2.76 22.58 -0.70
CA ALA A 65 -2.34 23.94 -0.34
C ALA A 65 -3.28 24.76 0.59
N GLY A 66 -4.24 24.14 1.27
CA GLY A 66 -5.03 24.69 2.38
C GLY A 66 -5.22 23.75 3.59
N GLY A 67 -4.56 22.59 3.66
CA GLY A 67 -4.58 21.73 4.85
C GLY A 67 -3.70 22.27 5.97
N THR A 68 -4.14 22.18 7.22
CA THR A 68 -3.28 22.47 8.38
C THR A 68 -2.28 21.33 8.53
N ASN A 69 -1.03 21.64 8.89
CA ASN A 69 -0.13 20.59 9.36
C ASN A 69 -0.56 20.16 10.77
N PRO A 70 -0.23 18.93 11.21
CA PRO A 70 -0.41 18.51 12.60
C PRO A 70 0.20 19.55 13.55
N VAL A 71 -0.57 19.99 14.54
CA VAL A 71 -0.12 20.95 15.55
C VAL A 71 0.37 20.16 16.76
N VAL A 72 1.48 19.46 16.59
CA VAL A 72 2.04 18.59 17.64
C VAL A 72 3.56 18.69 17.64
N GLY A 73 4.06 19.58 18.51
CA GLY A 73 5.43 19.59 19.03
C GLY A 73 6.59 19.50 18.02
N SER A 74 7.79 19.25 18.54
CA SER A 74 9.01 19.04 17.71
C SER A 74 9.51 17.59 17.71
N ASP A 75 8.94 16.72 18.54
CA ASP A 75 9.31 15.32 18.69
C ASP A 75 8.06 14.44 18.58
N LEU A 76 7.92 13.74 17.46
CA LEU A 76 6.78 12.88 17.15
C LEU A 76 7.10 11.45 17.57
N HIS A 77 6.16 10.81 18.27
CA HIS A 77 6.36 9.47 18.82
C HIS A 77 5.47 8.42 18.17
N SER A 78 4.29 8.81 17.70
CA SER A 78 3.29 7.87 17.19
C SER A 78 2.44 8.44 16.05
N LEU A 79 2.03 7.56 15.14
CA LEU A 79 1.06 7.80 14.08
C LEU A 79 0.17 6.56 13.99
N VAL A 80 -1.12 6.72 14.30
CA VAL A 80 -2.08 5.61 14.32
C VAL A 80 -3.36 5.97 13.58
N VAL A 81 -3.99 4.98 12.96
CA VAL A 81 -5.28 5.09 12.28
C VAL A 81 -6.30 4.37 13.13
N ASP A 82 -7.48 4.96 13.33
CA ASP A 82 -8.58 4.29 14.02
C ASP A 82 -9.03 3.06 13.21
N PRO A 83 -9.07 1.85 13.80
CA PRO A 83 -9.46 0.64 13.08
C PRO A 83 -10.94 0.61 12.66
N ASP A 84 -11.81 1.34 13.35
CA ASP A 84 -13.25 1.42 13.08
C ASP A 84 -13.61 2.60 12.17
N ASP A 85 -12.75 3.63 12.12
CA ASP A 85 -12.87 4.78 11.21
C ASP A 85 -11.54 5.15 10.53
N PRO A 86 -11.25 4.63 9.31
CA PRO A 86 -9.96 4.85 8.66
C PRO A 86 -9.70 6.29 8.19
N ASP A 87 -10.70 7.18 8.23
CA ASP A 87 -10.50 8.61 7.98
C ASP A 87 -10.01 9.35 9.24
N THR A 88 -10.06 8.70 10.42
CA THR A 88 -9.57 9.21 11.68
C THR A 88 -8.12 8.77 11.94
N VAL A 89 -7.21 9.73 12.05
CA VAL A 89 -5.77 9.53 12.21
C VAL A 89 -5.24 10.38 13.36
N TYR A 90 -4.49 9.78 14.27
CA TYR A 90 -3.88 10.45 15.41
C TYR A 90 -2.36 10.54 15.24
N ILE A 91 -1.78 11.67 15.64
CA ILE A 91 -0.34 11.85 15.79
C ILE A 91 -0.07 12.23 17.23
N GLY A 92 0.70 11.39 17.93
CA GLY A 92 1.21 11.68 19.26
C GLY A 92 2.64 12.23 19.21
N SER A 93 2.90 13.18 20.10
CA SER A 93 4.18 13.87 20.25
C SER A 93 4.52 14.03 21.72
N HIS A 94 5.69 14.60 21.97
CA HIS A 94 6.12 14.96 23.32
C HIS A 94 5.21 16.00 24.00
N ASP A 95 4.49 16.82 23.22
CA ASP A 95 3.72 17.97 23.71
C ASP A 95 2.20 17.77 23.57
N GLY A 96 1.75 16.57 23.23
CA GLY A 96 0.32 16.24 23.08
C GLY A 96 -0.01 15.47 21.81
N VAL A 97 -1.30 15.47 21.47
CA VAL A 97 -1.87 14.73 20.35
C VAL A 97 -2.64 15.66 19.41
N SER A 98 -2.48 15.45 18.11
CA SER A 98 -3.35 16.00 17.06
C SER A 98 -4.11 14.88 16.39
N VAL A 99 -5.34 15.16 15.98
CA VAL A 99 -6.22 14.25 15.25
C VAL A 99 -6.64 14.88 13.93
N SER A 100 -6.69 14.06 12.89
CA SER A 100 -7.39 14.32 11.65
C SER A 100 -8.60 13.41 11.58
N ARG A 101 -9.73 13.91 11.09
CA ARG A 101 -10.97 13.13 10.84
C ARG A 101 -11.37 13.15 9.36
N ASP A 102 -10.44 13.52 8.49
CA ASP A 102 -10.64 13.68 7.05
C ASP A 102 -9.48 13.06 6.24
N GLY A 103 -8.87 11.99 6.77
CA GLY A 103 -7.81 11.25 6.11
C GLY A 103 -6.49 12.02 6.00
N GLY A 104 -6.23 12.94 6.92
CA GLY A 104 -5.02 13.77 6.97
C GLY A 104 -5.14 15.12 6.25
N GLY A 105 -6.34 15.52 5.83
CA GLY A 105 -6.59 16.80 5.15
C GLY A 105 -6.49 18.00 6.08
N SER A 106 -6.95 17.86 7.32
CA SER A 106 -6.87 18.86 8.38
C SER A 106 -6.63 18.19 9.73
N TRP A 107 -6.00 18.93 10.64
CA TRP A 107 -5.58 18.46 11.95
C TRP A 107 -5.98 19.45 13.04
N GLU A 108 -6.43 18.91 14.17
CA GLU A 108 -6.79 19.66 15.37
C GLU A 108 -6.19 19.01 16.64
N PRO A 109 -5.82 19.80 17.66
CA PRO A 109 -5.33 19.26 18.93
C PRO A 109 -6.45 18.54 19.70
N ILE A 110 -6.07 17.53 20.47
CA ILE A 110 -6.93 16.93 21.50
C ILE A 110 -6.63 17.62 22.82
N GLU A 111 -7.46 18.58 23.20
CA GLU A 111 -7.24 19.46 24.36
C GLU A 111 -7.02 18.70 25.69
N THR A 112 -7.64 17.53 25.85
CA THR A 112 -7.47 16.70 27.06
C THR A 112 -6.12 15.97 27.14
N LEU A 113 -5.34 16.01 26.05
CA LEU A 113 -3.99 15.48 25.94
C LEU A 113 -2.95 16.61 25.75
N ASP A 114 -3.31 17.87 26.00
CA ASP A 114 -2.35 18.99 25.94
C ASP A 114 -1.18 18.78 26.91
N GLY A 115 0.05 18.81 26.40
CA GLY A 115 1.27 18.55 27.17
C GLY A 115 1.47 17.10 27.61
N ALA A 116 0.63 16.15 27.16
CA ALA A 116 0.85 14.73 27.37
C ALA A 116 1.87 14.20 26.35
N ASP A 117 2.93 13.57 26.84
CA ASP A 117 3.87 12.86 25.99
C ASP A 117 3.21 11.55 25.53
N ALA A 118 2.80 11.48 24.26
CA ALA A 118 1.95 10.41 23.73
C ALA A 118 2.73 9.43 22.84
N MET A 119 3.07 8.26 23.39
CA MET A 119 3.99 7.30 22.77
C MET A 119 3.31 6.02 22.30
N GLY A 120 2.51 5.39 23.15
CA GLY A 120 1.90 4.09 22.93
C GLY A 120 0.40 4.18 22.72
N TRP A 121 -0.16 3.33 21.87
CA TRP A 121 -1.59 3.31 21.56
C TRP A 121 -2.15 1.90 21.59
N ALA A 122 -3.39 1.76 22.02
CA ALA A 122 -4.17 0.54 21.84
C ALA A 122 -5.65 0.86 21.65
N PHE A 123 -6.31 0.03 20.85
CA PHE A 123 -7.74 0.10 20.58
C PHE A 123 -8.40 -1.16 21.13
N THR A 124 -9.56 -0.97 21.75
CA THR A 124 -10.44 -2.03 22.24
C THR A 124 -11.85 -1.75 21.71
N ASP A 125 -12.75 -2.72 21.84
CA ASP A 125 -14.15 -2.56 21.42
C ASP A 125 -14.86 -1.39 22.14
N ASP A 126 -14.40 -0.99 23.33
CA ASP A 126 -15.07 0.00 24.18
C ASP A 126 -14.24 1.29 24.41
N ALA A 127 -12.96 1.31 24.04
CA ALA A 127 -12.05 2.40 24.41
C ALA A 127 -10.80 2.53 23.52
N ILE A 128 -10.27 3.76 23.49
CA ILE A 128 -8.95 4.11 22.95
C ILE A 128 -8.02 4.41 24.13
N LEU A 129 -6.82 3.82 24.12
CA LEU A 129 -5.83 3.97 25.17
C LEU A 129 -4.57 4.65 24.63
N VAL A 130 -4.07 5.64 25.37
CA VAL A 130 -2.83 6.37 25.05
C VAL A 130 -1.89 6.29 26.24
N GLY A 131 -0.67 5.79 26.01
CA GLY A 131 0.39 5.69 26.99
C GLY A 131 1.52 6.67 26.71
N GLY A 132 2.12 7.19 27.77
CA GLY A 132 3.40 7.87 27.77
C GLY A 132 3.61 8.58 29.10
N HIS A 133 3.72 9.92 29.10
CA HIS A 133 3.90 10.70 30.32
C HIS A 133 2.90 11.85 30.45
N PRO A 134 2.23 12.01 31.61
CA PRO A 134 2.26 11.13 32.78
C PRO A 134 1.28 9.94 32.66
N GLY A 135 1.76 8.77 32.23
CA GLY A 135 1.06 7.49 32.37
C GLY A 135 0.04 7.19 31.27
N LEU A 136 -1.11 6.69 31.69
CA LEU A 136 -2.16 6.16 30.79
C LEU A 136 -3.35 7.11 30.73
N TYR A 137 -3.89 7.27 29.54
CA TYR A 137 -5.11 8.01 29.22
C TYR A 137 -6.08 7.10 28.48
N VAL A 138 -7.38 7.24 28.76
CA VAL A 138 -8.45 6.41 28.20
C VAL A 138 -9.57 7.28 27.67
N SER A 139 -9.97 7.07 26.43
CA SER A 139 -11.19 7.62 25.84
C SER A 139 -12.24 6.53 25.69
N THR A 140 -13.49 6.85 26.02
CA THR A 140 -14.67 6.00 25.79
C THR A 140 -15.72 6.71 24.93
N ASP A 141 -15.33 7.80 24.26
CA ASP A 141 -16.22 8.66 23.46
C ASP A 141 -15.73 8.81 22.01
N GLY A 142 -14.95 7.85 21.52
CA GLY A 142 -14.42 7.85 20.15
C GLY A 142 -13.21 8.78 19.95
N GLY A 143 -12.46 9.05 21.01
CA GLY A 143 -11.27 9.90 20.96
C GLY A 143 -11.56 11.40 20.98
N GLU A 144 -12.77 11.81 21.37
CA GLU A 144 -13.12 13.21 21.58
C GLU A 144 -12.46 13.74 22.87
N THR A 145 -12.51 12.95 23.95
CA THR A 145 -11.85 13.28 25.21
C THR A 145 -11.15 12.07 25.83
N PHE A 146 -10.08 12.34 26.56
CA PHE A 146 -9.26 11.34 27.23
C PHE A 146 -9.14 11.66 28.73
N GLU A 147 -9.36 10.64 29.56
CA GLU A 147 -9.21 10.71 31.01
C GLU A 147 -7.94 9.98 31.45
N GLN A 148 -7.13 10.63 32.29
CA GLN A 148 -5.95 9.99 32.86
C GLN A 148 -6.35 8.88 33.86
N ARG A 149 -5.82 7.67 33.69
CA ARG A 149 -6.08 6.50 34.54
C ARG A 149 -4.77 5.82 34.97
N ASN A 150 -4.19 6.31 36.06
CA ASN A 150 -2.91 5.84 36.59
C ASN A 150 -3.04 4.93 37.82
N GLU A 151 -4.26 4.63 38.28
CA GLU A 151 -4.47 3.73 39.40
C GLU A 151 -3.98 2.31 39.03
N GLY A 152 -3.31 1.62 39.97
CA GLY A 152 -2.71 0.31 39.72
C GLY A 152 -1.38 0.33 38.95
N LEU A 153 -1.04 1.42 38.26
CA LEU A 153 0.21 1.50 37.50
C LEU A 153 1.45 1.50 38.43
N PRO A 154 2.48 0.68 38.13
CA PRO A 154 3.73 0.69 38.88
C PRO A 154 4.54 1.99 38.71
N ASN A 155 4.33 2.72 37.61
CA ASN A 155 4.85 4.06 37.35
C ASN A 155 4.02 4.77 36.26
N THR A 156 4.31 6.03 35.98
CA THR A 156 3.61 6.85 34.98
C THR A 156 4.43 7.03 33.70
N ASP A 157 5.13 5.96 33.29
CA ASP A 157 6.07 5.95 32.16
C ASP A 157 5.72 4.78 31.22
N VAL A 158 4.78 5.00 30.31
CA VAL A 158 4.13 3.93 29.51
C VAL A 158 4.43 4.10 28.02
N HIS A 159 5.48 3.44 27.54
CA HIS A 159 6.00 3.63 26.17
C HIS A 159 5.27 2.83 25.10
N ALA A 160 4.64 1.71 25.46
CA ALA A 160 3.94 0.88 24.49
C ALA A 160 2.70 0.25 25.12
N LEU A 161 1.68 0.10 24.30
CA LEU A 161 0.42 -0.54 24.64
C LEU A 161 0.10 -1.62 23.61
N GLY A 162 -0.60 -2.66 24.05
CA GLY A 162 -1.19 -3.65 23.17
C GLY A 162 -2.44 -4.22 23.83
N ALA A 163 -3.55 -4.28 23.10
CA ALA A 163 -4.80 -4.81 23.60
C ALA A 163 -5.21 -6.07 22.84
N GLY A 164 -5.78 -7.00 23.58
CA GLY A 164 -6.59 -8.10 23.07
C GLY A 164 -7.98 -8.09 23.72
N PRO A 165 -8.86 -9.06 23.41
CA PRO A 165 -10.28 -9.02 23.77
C PRO A 165 -10.60 -8.89 25.27
N ALA A 166 -9.68 -9.27 26.15
CA ALA A 166 -9.87 -9.22 27.60
C ALA A 166 -8.58 -8.84 28.36
N THR A 167 -7.56 -8.37 27.64
CA THR A 167 -6.23 -8.18 28.23
C THR A 167 -5.52 -7.01 27.59
N ILE A 168 -5.03 -6.11 28.41
CA ILE A 168 -4.22 -4.97 28.00
C ILE A 168 -2.81 -5.19 28.55
N TYR A 169 -1.83 -5.04 27.67
CA TYR A 169 -0.41 -5.06 27.98
C TYR A 169 0.10 -3.63 27.88
N ALA A 170 0.87 -3.22 28.88
CA ALA A 170 1.54 -1.95 28.90
C ALA A 170 3.01 -2.18 29.22
N ALA A 171 3.90 -1.41 28.57
CA ALA A 171 5.33 -1.54 28.73
C ALA A 171 5.95 -0.23 29.18
N SER A 172 6.76 -0.31 30.23
CA SER A 172 7.58 0.79 30.72
C SER A 172 9.06 0.43 30.59
N PRO A 173 9.93 1.37 30.18
CA PRO A 173 11.37 1.13 30.17
C PRO A 173 11.94 0.79 31.56
N ALA A 174 11.35 1.35 32.63
CA ALA A 174 11.87 1.21 33.98
C ALA A 174 11.41 -0.06 34.70
N VAL A 175 10.20 -0.55 34.40
CA VAL A 175 9.58 -1.68 35.14
C VAL A 175 9.22 -2.88 34.26
N GLY A 176 9.37 -2.77 32.93
CA GLY A 176 9.06 -3.85 32.00
C GLY A 176 7.58 -3.88 31.60
N VAL A 177 7.08 -5.08 31.25
CA VAL A 177 5.70 -5.29 30.80
C VAL A 177 4.81 -5.64 31.98
N PHE A 178 3.66 -4.99 32.08
CA PHE A 178 2.60 -5.29 33.03
C PHE A 178 1.26 -5.44 32.30
N VAL A 179 0.29 -6.06 32.98
CA VAL A 179 -0.93 -6.58 32.37
C VAL A 179 -2.13 -6.20 33.20
N SER A 180 -3.16 -5.70 32.51
CA SER A 180 -4.49 -5.47 33.06
C SER A 180 -5.49 -6.44 32.43
N THR A 181 -6.43 -6.93 33.24
CA THR A 181 -7.54 -7.81 32.80
C THR A 181 -8.92 -7.21 33.07
N ASP A 182 -8.97 -5.92 33.40
CA ASP A 182 -10.19 -5.22 33.82
C ASP A 182 -10.45 -3.92 33.03
N GLY A 183 -9.90 -3.83 31.82
CA GLY A 183 -10.11 -2.68 30.94
C GLY A 183 -9.26 -1.46 31.34
N ALA A 184 -8.05 -1.69 31.85
CA ALA A 184 -7.16 -0.66 32.36
C ALA A 184 -7.78 0.15 33.52
N ALA A 185 -8.52 -0.54 34.39
CA ALA A 185 -8.93 0.01 35.67
C ALA A 185 -7.86 -0.24 36.75
N SER A 186 -7.11 -1.35 36.67
CA SER A 186 -5.93 -1.65 37.49
C SER A 186 -4.91 -2.58 36.83
#